data_AF-D5UIN4-F1
#
_entry.id   AF-D5UIN4-F1
#
_cell.length_a   1.000
_cell.length_b   1.000
_cell.length_c   1.000
_cell.angle_alpha   90.00
_cell.angle_beta   90.00
_cell.angle_gamma   90.00
#
_symmetry.space_group_name_H-M   'P 1'
#
loop_
_entity.id
_entity.type
_entity.pdbx_description
1 polymer ?
#
loop_
_entity_poly.entity_id
_entity_poly.type
_entity_poly.pdbx_seq_one_letter_code
_entity_poly.pdbx_strand_id
1 'polypeptide(L)' 'MGRRVVDRDAVKRSAARSTRLSARLSGREVPQRHVRSVEVERFVAARVRRTS' A
#
# COMPACT_ATOMS: atom_id res chain seq x y z
N MET A 1 -0.12 -10.57 -26.88
CA MET A 1 0.39 -10.43 -25.50
C MET A 1 -0.53 -11.17 -24.55
N GLY A 2 -0.03 -12.14 -23.78
CA GLY A 2 -0.83 -12.92 -22.84
C GLY A 2 -1.02 -12.22 -21.49
N ARG A 3 -2.14 -12.50 -20.81
CA ARG A 3 -2.48 -11.92 -19.51
C ARG A 3 -1.59 -12.55 -18.42
N ARG A 4 -0.69 -11.78 -17.83
CA ARG A 4 0.15 -12.23 -16.70
C ARG A 4 -0.61 -12.01 -15.39
N VAL A 5 -0.95 -13.09 -14.70
CA VAL A 5 -1.54 -13.01 -13.36
C VAL A 5 -0.45 -12.59 -12.39
N VAL A 6 -0.62 -11.44 -11.75
CA VAL A 6 0.31 -10.93 -10.73
C VAL A 6 -0.20 -11.38 -9.37
N ASP A 7 0.69 -12.02 -8.61
CA ASP A 7 0.42 -12.42 -7.24
C ASP A 7 0.02 -11.22 -6.37
N ARG A 8 -1.07 -11.36 -5.60
CA ARG A 8 -1.60 -10.28 -4.78
C ARG A 8 -0.61 -9.86 -3.70
N ASP A 9 0.18 -10.79 -3.17
CA ASP A 9 1.20 -10.47 -2.17
C ASP A 9 2.42 -9.78 -2.80
N ALA A 10 2.75 -10.06 -4.06
CA ALA A 10 3.74 -9.30 -4.81
C ALA A 10 3.34 -7.82 -4.93
N VAL A 11 2.06 -7.53 -5.20
CA VAL A 11 1.54 -6.15 -5.22
C VAL A 11 1.69 -5.49 -3.85
N LYS A 12 1.31 -6.17 -2.76
CA LYS A 12 1.46 -5.63 -1.40
C LYS A 12 2.92 -5.34 -1.03
N ARG A 13 3.84 -6.25 -1.34
CA ARG A 13 5.28 -6.07 -1.10
C ARG A 13 5.83 -4.87 -1.85
N SER A 14 5.46 -4.72 -3.12
CA SER A 14 5.86 -3.57 -3.94
C SER A 14 5.36 -2.25 -3.34
N ALA A 15 4.07 -2.17 -3.00
CA ALA A 15 3.48 -0.98 -2.39
C ALA A 15 4.18 -0.62 -1.06
N ALA A 16 4.44 -1.60 -0.18
CA ALA A 16 5.13 -1.37 1.09
C ALA A 16 6.56 -0.86 0.89
N ARG A 17 7.30 -1.39 -0.10
CA ARG A 17 8.65 -0.91 -0.43
C ARG A 17 8.59 0.54 -0.90
N SER A 18 7.69 0.87 -1.83
CA SER A 18 7.54 2.24 -2.34
C SER A 18 7.20 3.23 -1.24
N THR A 19 6.25 2.92 -0.35
CA THR A 19 5.93 3.77 0.80
C THR A 19 7.14 4.06 1.68
N ARG A 20 7.95 3.04 2.00
CA ARG A 20 9.16 3.23 2.83
C ARG A 20 10.20 4.09 2.13
N LEU A 21 10.39 3.90 0.82
CA LEU A 21 11.32 4.72 0.04
C LEU A 21 10.86 6.18 0.00
N SER A 22 9.57 6.44 -0.27
CA SER A 22 9.00 7.79 -0.24
C SER A 22 9.13 8.46 1.14
N ALA A 23 8.89 7.71 2.22
CA ALA A 23 9.08 8.22 3.57
C ALA A 23 10.54 8.61 3.81
N ARG A 24 11.50 7.74 3.44
CA ARG A 24 12.94 8.02 3.56
C ARG A 24 13.35 9.27 2.80
N LEU A 25 12.85 9.45 1.57
CA LEU A 25 13.08 10.66 0.78
C LEU A 25 12.56 11.93 1.47
N SER A 26 11.54 11.79 2.32
CA SER A 26 10.98 12.89 3.11
C SER A 26 11.63 13.04 4.49
N GLY A 27 12.75 12.35 4.77
CA GLY A 27 13.40 12.34 6.08
C GLY A 27 12.60 11.63 7.19
N ARG A 28 11.62 10.80 6.83
CA ARG A 28 10.74 10.07 7.76
C ARG A 28 11.00 8.56 7.66
N GLU A 29 10.77 7.84 8.74
CA GLU A 29 10.84 6.37 8.74
C GLU A 29 9.46 5.74 8.92
N VAL A 30 9.14 4.72 8.11
CA VAL A 30 7.94 3.90 8.26
C VAL A 30 8.36 2.53 8.78
N PRO A 31 8.05 2.19 10.05
CA PRO A 31 8.47 0.93 10.63
C PRO A 31 7.82 -0.26 9.93
N GLN A 32 8.51 -1.40 9.96
CA GLN A 32 8.06 -2.61 9.27
C GLN A 32 6.69 -3.11 9.75
N ARG A 33 6.38 -2.86 11.03
CA ARG A 33 5.12 -3.20 11.70
C ARG A 33 4.12 -2.04 11.74
N HIS A 34 4.31 -1.00 10.93
CA HIS A 34 3.39 0.14 10.93
C HIS A 34 1.98 -0.33 10.55
N VAL A 35 1.08 -0.29 11.52
CA VAL A 35 -0.35 -0.54 11.33
C VAL A 35 -0.99 0.76 10.89
N ARG A 36 -1.84 0.71 9.86
CA ARG A 36 -2.59 1.89 9.40
C ARG A 36 -3.48 2.39 10.54
N SER A 37 -3.62 3.70 10.68
CA SER A 37 -4.64 4.23 11.59
C SER A 37 -6.04 3.85 11.09
N VAL A 38 -6.97 3.75 12.02
CA VAL A 38 -8.38 3.42 11.74
C VAL A 38 -8.99 4.38 10.70
N GLU A 39 -8.59 5.65 10.71
CA GLU A 39 -9.03 6.65 9.73
C GLU A 39 -8.56 6.31 8.31
N VAL A 40 -7.30 5.89 8.15
CA VAL A 40 -6.75 5.47 6.86
C VAL A 40 -7.45 4.20 6.37
N GLU A 41 -7.76 3.25 7.26
CA GLU A 41 -8.51 2.05 6.88
C GLU A 41 -9.93 2.39 6.39
N ARG A 42 -10.64 3.27 7.09
CA ARG A 42 -11.96 3.76 6.68
C ARG A 42 -11.90 4.44 5.31
N PHE A 43 -10.90 5.28 5.07
CA PHE A 43 -10.70 5.93 3.78
C PHE A 43 -10.45 4.92 2.65
N VAL A 44 -9.56 3.95 2.86
CA VAL A 44 -9.28 2.89 1.87
C VAL A 44 -10.53 2.07 1.58
N ALA A 45 -11.28 1.69 2.61
CA ALA A 45 -12.53 0.94 2.45
C ALA A 45 -13.57 1.72 1.64
N ALA A 46 -13.76 3.01 1.94
CA ALA A 46 -14.67 3.88 1.19
C ALA A 46 -14.23 4.06 -0.28
N ARG A 47 -12.91 4.09 -0.54
CA ARG A 47 -12.37 4.24 -1.90
C ARG A 47 -12.53 2.96 -2.73
N VAL A 48 -12.31 1.78 -2.16
CA VAL A 48 -12.53 0.49 -2.83
C VAL A 48 -13.99 0.32 -3.25
N ARG A 49 -14.92 0.73 -2.37
CA ARG A 49 -16.37 0.68 -2.64
C ARG A 49 -16.82 1.53 -3.82
N ARG A 50 -16.07 2.58 -4.15
CA ARG A 50 -16.36 3.50 -5.28
C ARG A 50 -15.84 3.00 -6.63
N THR A 51 -14.99 1.98 -6.63
CA THR A 51 -14.40 1.36 -7.84
C THR A 51 -15.01 -0.01 -8.13
N SER A 52 -15.95 -0.46 -7.30
CA SER A 52 -16.72 -1.71 -7.48
C SER A 52 -17.92 -1.47 -8.37
#